data_AF-A0A1G1NXX5-F1
#
_entry.id   AF-A0A1G1NXX5-F1
#
_cell.length_a   1.000
_cell.length_b   1.000
_cell.length_c   1.000
_cell.angle_alpha   90.00
_cell.angle_beta   90.00
_cell.angle_gamma   90.00
#
_symmetry.space_group_name_H-M   'P 1'
#
loop_
_entity.id
_entity.type
_entity.pdbx_description
1 polymer ?
#
loop_
_entity_poly.entity_id
_entity_poly.type
_entity_poly.pdbx_seq_one_letter_code
_entity_poly.pdbx_strand_id
1 'polypeptide(L)'
;MRLLNNRLKKGGGLKIVTDYYPYYEWVLGQGGRTGFKVETGTVAPVYDTKFERKWAGEGQKEFFELNFIKKRHITVPAGEEQVLKSYAIDDFQAEHFRLEDTTGDPTVIFKDMLYDGARQRAMVQVLVAEEHLTQHVWVLITKKKDKWSLTQAEGQNIFPTPGVAKALDLVYQAARQTVRTKQAVKGLSRDEGHN
;
A
#
# COMPACT_ATOMS: atom_id res chain seq x y z
N MET A 1 18.98 -4.47 3.84
CA MET A 1 20.15 -4.22 2.95
C MET A 1 20.29 -5.15 1.73
N ARG A 2 19.88 -6.42 1.77
CA ARG A 2 20.02 -7.34 0.60
C ARG A 2 19.27 -6.89 -0.65
N LEU A 3 18.04 -6.38 -0.51
CA LEU A 3 17.26 -5.86 -1.64
C LEU A 3 17.95 -4.65 -2.29
N LEU A 4 18.48 -3.73 -1.49
CA LEU A 4 19.26 -2.60 -2.01
C LEU A 4 20.48 -3.08 -2.80
N ASN A 5 21.21 -4.10 -2.31
CA ASN A 5 22.29 -4.72 -3.07
C ASN A 5 21.79 -5.25 -4.41
N ASN A 6 20.64 -5.92 -4.43
CA ASN A 6 20.04 -6.45 -5.64
C ASN A 6 19.77 -5.35 -6.69
N ARG A 7 19.29 -4.18 -6.26
CA ARG A 7 18.91 -3.07 -7.15
C ARG A 7 20.07 -2.17 -7.63
N LEU A 8 21.19 -2.10 -6.92
CA LEU A 8 22.35 -1.30 -7.35
C LEU A 8 23.08 -1.95 -8.53
N LYS A 9 23.61 -1.14 -9.47
CA LYS A 9 24.54 -1.63 -10.50
C LYS A 9 25.84 -2.17 -9.88
N LYS A 10 26.62 -2.97 -10.63
CA LYS A 10 27.95 -3.44 -10.19
C LYS A 10 28.83 -2.25 -9.81
N GLY A 11 29.47 -2.30 -8.64
CA GLY A 11 30.28 -1.19 -8.10
C GLY A 11 29.48 0.02 -7.59
N GLY A 12 28.14 -0.01 -7.68
CA GLY A 12 27.29 1.02 -7.10
C GLY A 12 27.43 1.06 -5.57
N GLY A 13 27.29 2.26 -5.02
CA GLY A 13 27.39 2.49 -3.58
C GLY A 13 26.14 3.13 -2.99
N LEU A 14 26.02 3.01 -1.68
CA LEU A 14 25.08 3.74 -0.85
C LEU A 14 25.90 4.48 0.20
N LYS A 15 25.58 5.76 0.42
CA LYS A 15 26.11 6.55 1.53
C LYS A 15 24.95 6.89 2.47
N ILE A 16 25.17 6.67 3.75
CA ILE A 16 24.25 7.07 4.83
C ILE A 16 25.01 8.03 5.74
N VAL A 17 24.40 9.18 6.03
CA VAL A 17 24.90 10.14 7.00
C VAL A 17 23.80 10.37 8.03
N THR A 18 24.13 10.24 9.31
CA THR A 18 23.17 10.31 10.41
C THR A 18 23.77 10.98 11.63
N ASP A 19 22.98 11.79 12.30
CA ASP A 19 23.25 12.37 13.62
C ASP A 19 23.00 11.37 14.77
N TYR A 20 22.21 10.33 14.51
CA TYR A 20 21.71 9.43 15.53
C TYR A 20 22.50 8.12 15.63
N TYR A 21 23.27 7.97 16.71
CA TYR A 21 24.17 6.83 16.95
C TYR A 21 23.46 5.45 16.98
N PRO A 22 22.29 5.27 17.64
CA PRO A 22 21.59 3.98 17.62
C PRO A 22 21.16 3.54 16.23
N TYR A 23 20.80 4.48 15.35
CA TYR A 23 20.51 4.16 13.95
C TYR A 23 21.78 3.77 13.19
N TYR A 24 22.90 4.47 13.42
CA TYR A 24 24.20 4.09 12.88
C TYR A 24 24.58 2.64 13.25
N GLU A 25 24.51 2.28 14.54
CA GLU A 25 24.84 0.93 15.01
C GLU A 25 23.89 -0.12 14.43
N TRP A 26 22.58 0.18 14.39
CA TRP A 26 21.60 -0.72 13.81
C TRP A 26 21.90 -0.99 12.32
N VAL A 27 22.15 0.06 11.53
CA VAL A 27 22.49 -0.07 10.10
C VAL A 27 23.80 -0.86 9.92
N LEU A 28 24.81 -0.61 10.74
CA LEU A 28 26.07 -1.34 10.71
C LEU A 28 25.85 -2.85 11.00
N GLY A 29 25.00 -3.16 11.98
CA GLY A 29 24.58 -4.53 12.30
C GLY A 29 23.85 -5.24 11.15
N GLN A 30 23.17 -4.51 10.27
CA GLN A 30 22.54 -5.06 9.07
C GLN A 30 23.54 -5.44 7.96
N GLY A 31 24.83 -5.10 8.08
CA GLY A 31 25.84 -5.30 7.03
C GLY A 31 26.15 -6.78 6.72
N GLY A 32 25.89 -7.69 7.65
CA GLY A 32 26.18 -9.12 7.52
C GLY A 32 25.48 -9.79 6.32
N ARG A 33 26.23 -10.56 5.53
CA ARG A 33 25.72 -11.34 4.37
C ARG A 33 24.98 -10.51 3.30
N THR A 34 25.28 -9.22 3.17
CA THR A 34 24.61 -8.29 2.23
C THR A 34 25.33 -8.09 0.90
N GLY A 35 26.57 -8.57 0.76
CA GLY A 35 27.38 -8.38 -0.45
C GLY A 35 28.00 -6.98 -0.57
N PHE A 36 27.86 -6.13 0.45
CA PHE A 36 28.54 -4.86 0.56
C PHE A 36 29.86 -5.00 1.33
N LYS A 37 30.85 -4.21 0.94
CA LYS A 37 31.92 -3.74 1.84
C LYS A 37 31.40 -2.48 2.52
N VAL A 38 31.52 -2.40 3.83
CA VAL A 38 31.10 -1.22 4.61
C VAL A 38 32.36 -0.50 5.08
N GLU A 39 32.39 0.82 4.89
CA GLU A 39 33.41 1.72 5.41
C GLU A 39 32.68 2.76 6.29
N THR A 40 33.23 3.07 7.45
CA THR A 40 32.60 3.95 8.44
C THR A 40 33.50 5.13 8.76
N GLY A 41 32.92 6.25 9.16
CA GLY A 41 33.66 7.42 9.60
C GLY A 41 32.74 8.47 10.21
N THR A 42 33.27 9.68 10.33
CA THR A 42 32.49 10.88 10.64
C THR A 42 32.68 11.92 9.54
N VAL A 43 31.69 12.78 9.38
CA VAL A 43 31.71 13.89 8.41
C VAL A 43 31.18 15.16 9.06
N ALA A 44 31.74 16.30 8.65
CA ALA A 44 31.19 17.60 9.01
C ALA A 44 29.83 17.82 8.31
N PRO A 45 28.98 18.74 8.79
CA PRO A 45 27.76 19.11 8.09
C PRO A 45 28.10 19.71 6.71
N VAL A 46 27.81 18.98 5.63
CA VAL A 46 28.20 19.36 4.26
C VAL A 46 27.08 19.17 3.23
N TYR A 47 25.97 18.52 3.58
CA TYR A 47 24.88 18.22 2.65
C TYR A 47 23.75 19.26 2.67
N ASP A 48 23.83 20.25 3.57
CA ASP A 48 22.87 21.33 3.75
C ASP A 48 21.42 20.84 3.90
N THR A 49 21.25 19.74 4.63
CA THR A 49 19.90 19.26 4.97
C THR A 49 19.29 20.10 6.09
N LYS A 50 17.96 20.12 6.18
CA LYS A 50 17.25 20.78 7.30
C LYS A 50 17.76 20.29 8.67
N PHE A 51 18.06 18.99 8.79
CA PHE A 51 18.55 18.39 10.03
C PHE A 51 19.99 18.78 10.31
N GLU A 52 20.88 18.74 9.32
CA GLU A 52 22.25 19.20 9.49
C GLU A 52 22.31 20.67 9.91
N ARG A 53 21.53 21.57 9.27
CA ARG A 53 21.47 22.99 9.67
C ARG A 53 21.00 23.16 11.12
N LYS A 54 19.97 22.42 11.52
CA LYS A 54 19.45 22.46 12.88
C LYS A 54 20.54 22.08 13.88
N TRP A 55 21.14 20.91 13.71
CA TRP A 55 22.08 20.38 14.69
C TRP A 55 23.42 21.11 14.67
N ALA A 56 23.88 21.57 13.51
CA ALA A 56 25.03 22.46 13.43
C ALA A 56 24.79 23.77 14.19
N GLY A 57 23.57 24.35 14.10
CA GLY A 57 23.17 25.51 14.89
C GLY A 57 23.14 25.24 16.40
N GLU A 58 22.89 24.00 16.81
CA GLU A 58 22.94 23.54 18.21
C GLU A 58 24.34 23.08 18.65
N GLY A 59 25.36 23.24 17.79
CA GLY A 59 26.77 22.97 18.11
C GLY A 59 27.30 21.60 17.70
N GLN A 60 26.50 20.76 17.04
CA GLN A 60 26.96 19.49 16.50
C GLN A 60 27.89 19.70 15.29
N LYS A 61 29.12 19.21 15.40
CA LYS A 61 30.16 19.37 14.36
C LYS A 61 30.41 18.12 13.54
N GLU A 62 29.95 16.97 14.01
CA GLU A 62 30.22 15.66 13.40
C GLU A 62 28.94 14.83 13.28
N PHE A 63 28.84 14.11 12.16
CA PHE A 63 27.78 13.18 11.84
C PHE A 63 28.40 11.83 11.51
N PHE A 64 27.73 10.72 11.83
CA PHE A 64 28.20 9.39 11.51
C PHE A 64 27.99 9.09 10.02
N GLU A 65 29.01 8.55 9.37
CA GLU A 65 28.98 8.18 7.96
C GLU A 65 29.15 6.66 7.79
N LEU A 66 28.31 6.06 6.93
CA LEU A 66 28.47 4.70 6.43
C LEU A 66 28.49 4.70 4.90
N ASN A 67 29.55 4.17 4.31
CA ASN A 67 29.71 3.96 2.87
C ASN A 67 29.63 2.46 2.56
N PHE A 68 28.59 2.05 1.86
CA PHE A 68 28.37 0.69 1.38
C PHE A 68 28.80 0.59 -0.07
N ILE A 69 29.79 -0.25 -0.37
CA ILE A 69 30.29 -0.46 -1.73
C ILE A 69 29.93 -1.88 -2.16
N LYS A 70 29.16 -2.04 -3.24
CA LYS A 70 28.73 -3.35 -3.73
C LYS A 70 29.93 -4.15 -4.24
N LYS A 71 30.32 -5.21 -3.52
CA LYS A 71 31.40 -6.14 -3.90
C LYS A 71 30.88 -7.42 -4.53
N ARG A 72 29.80 -7.96 -3.98
CA ARG A 72 29.13 -9.16 -4.50
C ARG A 72 27.67 -8.85 -4.73
N HIS A 73 27.15 -9.26 -5.88
CA HIS A 73 25.72 -9.18 -6.16
C HIS A 73 24.98 -10.28 -5.40
N ILE A 74 23.89 -9.90 -4.76
CA ILE A 74 22.92 -10.82 -4.19
C ILE A 74 21.70 -10.85 -5.09
N THR A 75 21.40 -12.04 -5.61
CA THR A 75 20.08 -12.34 -6.15
C THR A 75 19.13 -12.47 -4.97
N VAL A 76 18.16 -11.57 -4.90
CA VAL A 76 16.99 -11.72 -4.05
C VAL A 76 15.88 -12.17 -5.01
N PRO A 77 15.14 -13.26 -4.71
CA PRO A 77 13.98 -13.62 -5.50
C PRO A 77 13.11 -12.38 -5.69
N ALA A 78 12.64 -12.14 -6.91
CA ALA A 78 11.59 -11.15 -7.09
C ALA A 78 10.44 -11.63 -6.20
N GLY A 79 10.07 -10.85 -5.18
CA GLY A 79 8.79 -11.06 -4.53
C GLY A 79 7.73 -10.95 -5.63
N GLU A 80 6.73 -11.84 -5.61
CA GLU A 80 5.61 -11.72 -6.54
C GLU A 80 5.05 -10.31 -6.39
N GLU A 81 5.16 -9.51 -7.45
CA GLU A 81 4.52 -8.21 -7.49
C GLU A 81 3.03 -8.50 -7.59
N GLN A 82 2.34 -8.40 -6.46
CA GLN A 82 0.90 -8.61 -6.41
C GLN A 82 0.26 -7.51 -7.27
N VAL A 83 -0.18 -7.81 -8.49
CA VAL A 83 -0.90 -6.81 -9.27
C VAL A 83 -2.31 -6.68 -8.69
N LEU A 84 -2.65 -5.51 -8.16
CA LEU A 84 -4.01 -5.22 -7.69
C LEU A 84 -4.95 -5.19 -8.89
N LYS A 85 -5.95 -6.07 -8.86
CA LYS A 85 -6.91 -6.23 -9.95
C LYS A 85 -7.89 -5.04 -9.96
N SER A 86 -8.27 -4.64 -11.16
CA SER A 86 -9.46 -3.81 -11.38
C SER A 86 -10.59 -4.71 -11.87
N TYR A 87 -11.78 -4.54 -11.30
CA TYR A 87 -12.94 -5.36 -11.61
C TYR A 87 -13.98 -4.58 -12.41
N ALA A 88 -14.59 -5.23 -13.39
CA ALA A 88 -15.76 -4.72 -14.09
C ALA A 88 -17.03 -5.26 -13.41
N ILE A 89 -18.01 -4.39 -13.22
CA ILE A 89 -19.30 -4.70 -12.62
C ILE A 89 -20.40 -4.18 -13.56
N ASP A 90 -21.43 -4.99 -13.82
CA ASP A 90 -22.48 -4.62 -14.77
C ASP A 90 -23.39 -3.50 -14.24
N ASP A 91 -23.75 -3.56 -12.95
CA ASP A 91 -24.57 -2.55 -12.28
C ASP A 91 -24.17 -2.45 -10.79
N PHE A 92 -24.46 -1.33 -10.15
CA PHE A 92 -24.16 -1.10 -8.74
C PHE A 92 -25.30 -0.30 -8.10
N GLN A 93 -25.86 -0.82 -7.01
CA GLN A 93 -26.94 -0.18 -6.25
C GLN A 93 -26.42 0.14 -4.85
N ALA A 94 -26.08 1.40 -4.60
CA ALA A 94 -25.44 1.83 -3.36
C ALA A 94 -26.31 1.57 -2.12
N GLU A 95 -27.63 1.66 -2.29
CA GLU A 95 -28.63 1.51 -1.22
C GLU A 95 -28.65 0.07 -0.66
N HIS A 96 -28.33 -0.91 -1.50
CA HIS A 96 -28.27 -2.34 -1.17
C HIS A 96 -26.87 -2.83 -0.89
N PHE A 97 -25.86 -1.96 -0.99
CA PHE A 97 -24.48 -2.34 -0.77
C PHE A 97 -24.22 -2.55 0.72
N ARG A 98 -23.76 -3.75 1.09
CA ARG A 98 -23.45 -4.15 2.45
C ARG A 98 -22.11 -4.84 2.48
N LEU A 99 -21.31 -4.47 3.47
CA LEU A 99 -19.97 -4.99 3.68
C LEU A 99 -19.90 -5.60 5.07
N GLU A 100 -19.19 -6.70 5.18
CA GLU A 100 -18.97 -7.41 6.44
C GLU A 100 -17.47 -7.48 6.70
N ASP A 101 -17.07 -7.10 7.90
CA ASP A 101 -15.69 -7.19 8.34
C ASP A 101 -15.22 -8.64 8.28
N THR A 102 -13.97 -8.83 7.85
CA THR A 102 -13.31 -10.12 7.90
C THR A 102 -12.16 -10.07 8.88
N THR A 103 -12.21 -10.89 9.92
CA THR A 103 -11.14 -11.05 10.90
C THR A 103 -10.25 -12.26 10.56
N GLY A 104 -9.03 -12.28 11.09
CA GLY A 104 -8.01 -13.29 10.76
C GLY A 104 -6.84 -12.69 10.00
N ASP A 105 -6.01 -13.51 9.35
CA ASP A 105 -4.87 -13.03 8.57
C ASP A 105 -5.12 -13.26 7.07
N PRO A 106 -5.32 -12.20 6.25
CA PRO A 106 -5.36 -10.78 6.61
C PRO A 106 -6.74 -10.33 7.13
N THR A 107 -6.73 -9.35 8.04
CA THR A 107 -7.91 -8.67 8.61
C THR A 107 -8.30 -7.50 7.72
N VAL A 108 -9.59 -7.40 7.40
CA VAL A 108 -10.17 -6.34 6.55
C VAL A 108 -11.37 -5.76 7.28
N ILE A 109 -11.28 -4.49 7.69
CA ILE A 109 -12.32 -3.76 8.42
C ILE A 109 -12.83 -2.61 7.56
N PHE A 110 -14.13 -2.60 7.29
CA PHE A 110 -14.79 -1.55 6.54
C PHE A 110 -15.19 -0.41 7.48
N LYS A 111 -14.70 0.79 7.20
CA LYS A 111 -14.87 1.95 8.11
C LYS A 111 -16.00 2.86 7.68
N ASP A 112 -16.07 3.15 6.38
CA ASP A 112 -17.03 4.11 5.84
C ASP A 112 -17.29 3.86 4.35
N MET A 113 -18.41 4.38 3.85
CA MET A 113 -18.69 4.51 2.43
C MET A 113 -19.27 5.88 2.11
N LEU A 114 -18.65 6.56 1.14
CA LEU A 114 -19.18 7.76 0.52
C LEU A 114 -19.79 7.41 -0.84
N TYR A 115 -20.98 7.90 -1.15
CA TYR A 115 -21.60 7.76 -2.46
C TYR A 115 -22.08 9.11 -3.01
N ASP A 116 -21.62 9.43 -4.22
CA ASP A 116 -22.08 10.56 -5.01
C ASP A 116 -22.91 10.04 -6.20
N GLY A 117 -24.23 10.11 -6.05
CA GLY A 117 -25.18 9.69 -7.08
C GLY A 117 -25.15 10.56 -8.33
N ALA A 118 -24.83 11.86 -8.22
CA ALA A 118 -24.73 12.73 -9.38
C ALA A 118 -23.51 12.38 -10.25
N ARG A 119 -22.41 11.97 -9.61
CA ARG A 119 -21.17 11.54 -10.29
C ARG A 119 -21.08 10.04 -10.52
N GLN A 120 -22.07 9.26 -10.08
CA GLN A 120 -22.08 7.80 -10.18
C GLN A 120 -20.77 7.19 -9.66
N ARG A 121 -20.42 7.58 -8.43
CA ARG A 121 -19.13 7.26 -7.80
C ARG A 121 -19.33 6.93 -6.33
N ALA A 122 -18.86 5.77 -5.90
CA ALA A 122 -18.71 5.40 -4.50
C ALA A 122 -17.24 5.25 -4.12
N MET A 123 -16.93 5.55 -2.86
CA MET A 123 -15.62 5.34 -2.25
C MET A 123 -15.81 4.63 -0.92
N VAL A 124 -15.11 3.50 -0.74
CA VAL A 124 -15.17 2.69 0.48
C VAL A 124 -13.85 2.83 1.22
N GLN A 125 -13.90 3.22 2.49
CA GLN A 125 -12.74 3.28 3.36
C GLN A 125 -12.53 1.92 4.02
N VAL A 126 -11.34 1.36 3.83
CA VAL A 126 -10.97 0.03 4.32
C VAL A 126 -9.70 0.13 5.14
N LEU A 127 -9.69 -0.50 6.31
CA LEU A 127 -8.49 -0.79 7.07
C LEU A 127 -8.08 -2.23 6.78
N VAL A 128 -6.87 -2.43 6.28
CA VAL A 128 -6.27 -3.74 6.04
C VAL A 128 -5.13 -3.93 7.03
N ALA A 129 -5.13 -5.04 7.76
CA ALA A 129 -4.06 -5.43 8.66
C ALA A 129 -3.59 -6.85 8.31
N GLU A 130 -2.28 -7.00 8.07
CA GLU A 130 -1.63 -8.26 7.74
C GLU A 130 -0.22 -8.28 8.36
N GLU A 131 0.13 -9.35 9.06
CA GLU A 131 1.41 -9.49 9.78
C GLU A 131 1.82 -8.22 10.57
N HIS A 132 2.77 -7.44 10.03
CA HIS A 132 3.36 -6.24 10.64
C HIS A 132 2.99 -4.94 9.89
N LEU A 133 2.01 -5.01 8.99
CA LEU A 133 1.61 -3.91 8.12
C LEU A 133 0.11 -3.61 8.29
N THR A 134 -0.19 -2.35 8.54
CA THR A 134 -1.56 -1.82 8.56
C THR A 134 -1.68 -0.72 7.51
N GLN A 135 -2.67 -0.82 6.65
CA GLN A 135 -2.89 0.09 5.52
C GLN A 135 -4.32 0.62 5.54
N HIS A 136 -4.46 1.93 5.35
CA HIS A 136 -5.76 2.56 5.09
C HIS A 136 -5.93 2.72 3.58
N VAL A 137 -6.93 2.04 3.02
CA VAL A 137 -7.16 1.95 1.59
C VAL A 137 -8.54 2.51 1.26
N TRP A 138 -8.59 3.40 0.28
CA TRP A 138 -9.82 3.78 -0.40
C TRP A 138 -10.02 2.92 -1.64
N VAL A 139 -11.14 2.21 -1.69
CA VAL A 139 -11.61 1.50 -2.88
C VAL A 139 -12.60 2.38 -3.62
N LEU A 140 -12.38 2.59 -4.91
CA LEU A 140 -13.21 3.39 -5.81
C LEU A 140 -14.12 2.48 -6.63
N ILE A 141 -15.43 2.74 -6.57
CA ILE A 141 -16.43 2.17 -7.47
C ILE A 141 -16.96 3.31 -8.33
N THR A 142 -16.77 3.28 -9.64
CA THR A 142 -17.19 4.38 -10.53
C THR A 142 -17.75 3.87 -11.85
N LYS A 143 -18.83 4.50 -12.29
CA LYS A 143 -19.42 4.24 -13.60
C LYS A 143 -18.60 4.89 -14.71
N LYS A 144 -18.13 4.10 -15.66
CA LYS A 144 -17.47 4.53 -16.89
C LYS A 144 -18.32 4.07 -18.07
N LYS A 145 -18.94 5.02 -18.78
CA LYS A 145 -19.92 4.72 -19.84
C LYS A 145 -21.03 3.81 -19.29
N ASP A 146 -21.20 2.62 -19.87
CA ASP A 146 -22.26 1.67 -19.51
C ASP A 146 -21.85 0.62 -18.48
N LYS A 147 -20.62 0.69 -17.93
CA LYS A 147 -20.14 -0.29 -16.94
C LYS A 147 -19.62 0.38 -15.69
N TRP A 148 -19.81 -0.27 -14.56
CA TRP A 148 -19.14 0.09 -13.32
C TRP A 148 -17.76 -0.56 -13.27
N SER A 149 -16.81 0.16 -12.67
CA SER A 149 -15.45 -0.30 -12.44
C SER A 149 -15.10 -0.15 -10.97
N LEU A 150 -14.42 -1.15 -10.42
CA LEU A 150 -13.91 -1.15 -9.05
C LEU A 150 -12.40 -1.28 -9.07
N THR A 151 -11.72 -0.37 -8.40
CA THR A 151 -10.25 -0.34 -8.30
C THR A 151 -9.84 0.40 -7.03
N GLN A 152 -8.54 0.41 -6.71
CA GLN A 152 -8.03 1.34 -5.71
C GLN A 152 -8.22 2.79 -6.17
N ALA A 153 -8.50 3.71 -5.25
CA ALA A 153 -8.52 5.13 -5.61
C ALA A 153 -7.10 5.62 -5.98
N GLU A 154 -7.02 6.49 -6.99
CA GLU A 154 -5.75 7.07 -7.45
C GLU A 154 -5.12 7.98 -6.38
N GLY A 155 -3.80 8.15 -6.46
CA GLY A 155 -3.04 9.04 -5.57
C GLY A 155 -2.75 8.49 -4.18
N GLN A 156 -3.06 7.22 -3.92
CA GLN A 156 -2.75 6.56 -2.65
C GLN A 156 -1.39 5.86 -2.70
N ASN A 157 -0.59 6.04 -1.65
CA ASN A 157 0.64 5.29 -1.43
C ASN A 157 0.33 4.03 -0.62
N ILE A 158 -0.22 3.01 -1.29
CA ILE A 158 -0.48 1.69 -0.70
C ILE A 158 0.48 0.65 -1.25
N PHE A 159 0.82 -0.33 -0.42
CA PHE A 159 1.56 -1.50 -0.85
C PHE A 159 0.58 -2.52 -1.42
N PRO A 160 0.86 -3.08 -2.60
CA PRO A 160 0.01 -4.09 -3.18
C PRO A 160 0.27 -5.43 -2.49
N THR A 161 -0.56 -5.75 -1.50
CA THR A 161 -0.40 -6.93 -0.66
C THR A 161 -1.59 -7.87 -0.76
N PRO A 162 -1.48 -9.12 -0.28
CA PRO A 162 -2.60 -10.05 -0.24
C PRO A 162 -3.82 -9.49 0.50
N GLY A 163 -3.62 -8.74 1.60
CA GLY A 163 -4.68 -8.07 2.33
C GLY A 163 -5.42 -7.03 1.49
N VAL A 164 -4.70 -6.20 0.74
CA VAL A 164 -5.32 -5.20 -0.15
C VAL A 164 -6.05 -5.88 -1.32
N ALA A 165 -5.49 -6.95 -1.87
CA ALA A 165 -6.14 -7.73 -2.92
C ALA A 165 -7.45 -8.37 -2.41
N LYS A 166 -7.45 -8.93 -1.19
CA LYS A 166 -8.64 -9.47 -0.52
C LYS A 166 -9.69 -8.39 -0.27
N ALA A 167 -9.29 -7.20 0.18
CA ALA A 167 -10.20 -6.08 0.35
C ALA A 167 -10.90 -5.69 -0.96
N LEU A 168 -10.16 -5.60 -2.08
CA LEU A 168 -10.77 -5.33 -3.38
C LEU A 168 -11.75 -6.42 -3.82
N ASP A 169 -11.41 -7.68 -3.58
CA ASP A 169 -12.31 -8.80 -3.89
C ASP A 169 -13.59 -8.77 -3.04
N LEU A 170 -13.49 -8.53 -1.73
CA LEU A 170 -14.65 -8.42 -0.84
C LEU A 170 -15.61 -7.30 -1.28
N VAL A 171 -15.08 -6.12 -1.60
CA VAL A 171 -15.89 -5.01 -2.13
C VAL A 171 -16.52 -5.40 -3.47
N TYR A 172 -15.80 -6.11 -4.33
CA TYR A 172 -16.33 -6.59 -5.60
C TYR A 172 -17.47 -7.59 -5.42
N GLN A 173 -17.32 -8.60 -4.55
CA GLN A 173 -18.38 -9.57 -4.28
C GLN A 173 -19.64 -8.89 -3.73
N ALA A 174 -19.48 -7.99 -2.75
CA ALA A 174 -20.58 -7.21 -2.21
C ALA A 174 -21.27 -6.36 -3.29
N ALA A 175 -20.50 -5.71 -4.17
CA ALA A 175 -21.05 -4.88 -5.23
C ALA A 175 -21.87 -5.72 -6.24
N ARG A 176 -21.41 -6.92 -6.59
CA ARG A 176 -22.15 -7.84 -7.47
C ARG A 176 -23.46 -8.32 -6.86
N GLN A 177 -23.50 -8.53 -5.55
CA GLN A 177 -24.71 -8.98 -4.87
C GLN A 177 -25.84 -7.95 -4.96
N THR A 178 -25.51 -6.64 -5.03
CA THR A 178 -26.52 -5.58 -5.20
C THR A 178 -27.36 -5.74 -6.48
N VAL A 179 -26.78 -6.32 -7.54
CA VAL A 179 -27.47 -6.60 -8.82
C VAL A 179 -28.40 -7.80 -8.71
N ARG A 180 -28.01 -8.84 -7.96
CA ARG A 180 -28.83 -10.04 -7.76
C ARG A 180 -30.08 -9.75 -6.94
N THR A 181 -29.96 -8.93 -5.91
CA THR A 181 -31.10 -8.50 -5.08
C THR A 181 -32.15 -7.75 -5.91
N LYS A 182 -31.72 -6.91 -6.87
CA LYS A 182 -32.61 -6.19 -7.79
C LYS A 182 -33.45 -7.12 -8.68
N GLN A 183 -32.90 -8.26 -9.11
CA GLN A 183 -33.62 -9.24 -9.94
C GLN A 183 -34.63 -10.05 -9.11
N ALA A 184 -34.28 -10.41 -7.87
CA ALA A 184 -35.19 -11.12 -6.96
C ALA A 184 -36.42 -10.28 -6.59
N VAL A 185 -36.24 -8.99 -6.28
CA VAL A 185 -37.35 -8.08 -5.94
C VAL A 185 -38.27 -7.81 -7.14
N LYS A 186 -37.72 -7.71 -8.35
CA LYS A 186 -38.54 -7.58 -9.59
C LYS A 186 -39.31 -8.85 -9.97
N GLY A 187 -38.88 -10.02 -9.50
CA GLY A 187 -39.57 -11.29 -9.75
C GLY A 187 -40.82 -11.49 -8.87
N LEU A 188 -40.82 -10.93 -7.66
CA LEU A 188 -41.93 -11.02 -6.69
C LEU A 188 -43.06 -10.03 -6.97
N SER A 189 -42.83 -8.95 -7.74
CA SER A 189 -43.85 -7.94 -8.04
C SER A 189 -44.68 -8.23 -9.31
N ARG A 190 -44.68 -9.47 -9.81
CA ARG A 190 -45.44 -9.88 -11.01
C ARG A 190 -46.66 -10.77 -10.75
N ASP A 191 -46.96 -11.12 -9.50
CA ASP A 191 -48.05 -12.05 -9.14
C ASP A 191 -49.25 -11.42 -8.41
N GLU A 192 -49.39 -10.09 -8.39
CA GLU A 192 -50.62 -9.46 -7.91
C GLU A 192 -51.38 -8.77 -9.05
N GLY A 193 -52.27 -9.55 -9.67
CA GLY A 193 -53.30 -9.02 -10.54
C GLY A 193 -53.89 -10.09 -11.44
N HIS A 194 -54.80 -10.91 -10.89
CA HIS A 194 -56.04 -11.39 -11.53
C HIS A 194 -56.87 -12.16 -10.50
N ASN A 195 -57.81 -11.46 -9.87
CA ASN A 195 -59.16 -11.97 -9.62
C ASN A 195 -60.13 -10.80 -9.39
#